data_AF-A0A7K0DYH7-F1
#
_entry.id   AF-A0A7K0DYH7-F1
#
_cell.length_a   1.000
_cell.length_b   1.000
_cell.length_c   1.000
_cell.angle_alpha   90.00
_cell.angle_beta   90.00
_cell.angle_gamma   90.00
#
_symmetry.space_group_name_H-M   'P 1'
#
loop_
_entity.id
_entity.type
_entity.pdbx_description
1 polymer ?
#
loop_
_entity_poly.entity_id
_entity_poly.type
_entity_poly.pdbx_seq_one_letter_code
_entity_poly.pdbx_strand_id
1 'polypeptide(L)'
;MTAWPPADRTLFSGSHSLTLTAGEDDRPGVEIGMVVVDGELWVRAYRGVGSRWYRAAREAGRGTIRVAGTRHEVGLEAVDEPAPAG
;
A
#
# COMPACT_ATOMS: atom_id res chain seq x y z
N MET A 1 7.47 -3.40 10.46
CA MET A 1 6.91 -2.16 9.88
C MET A 1 7.67 -0.97 10.49
N THR A 2 8.01 0.03 9.68
CA THR A 2 8.82 1.20 10.10
C THR A 2 8.09 2.48 9.68
N ALA A 3 8.06 3.48 10.56
CA ALA A 3 7.46 4.77 10.26
C ALA A 3 8.18 5.48 9.10
N TRP A 4 7.40 6.10 8.23
CA TRP A 4 7.89 6.88 7.10
C TRP A 4 8.55 8.20 7.55
N PRO A 5 9.55 8.69 6.80
CA PRO A 5 10.13 10.02 7.02
C PRO A 5 9.08 11.14 7.03
N PRO A 6 9.29 12.23 7.80
CA PRO A 6 8.32 13.34 7.89
C PRO A 6 7.95 13.98 6.54
N ALA A 7 8.89 14.05 5.60
CA ALA A 7 8.64 14.57 4.25
C ALA A 7 7.63 13.70 3.49
N ASP A 8 7.81 12.37 3.53
CA ASP A 8 6.92 11.40 2.89
C ASP A 8 5.54 11.40 3.56
N ARG A 9 5.49 11.51 4.89
CA ARG A 9 4.21 11.63 5.62
C ARG A 9 3.40 12.85 5.20
N THR A 10 4.08 13.98 4.95
CA THR A 10 3.42 15.21 4.47
C THR A 10 2.85 15.00 3.08
N LEU A 11 3.66 14.41 2.18
CA LEU A 11 3.28 14.07 0.82
C LEU A 11 2.09 13.09 0.78
N PHE A 12 2.08 12.11 1.69
CA PHE A 12 0.96 11.19 1.84
C PHE A 12 -0.28 11.88 2.39
N SER A 13 -0.17 12.75 3.39
CA SER A 13 -1.34 13.45 3.94
C SER A 13 -2.04 14.36 2.93
N GLY A 14 -1.30 14.86 1.92
CA GLY A 14 -1.86 15.63 0.81
C GLY A 14 -2.42 14.79 -0.33
N SER A 15 -2.19 13.47 -0.33
CA SER A 15 -2.63 12.55 -1.38
C SER A 15 -3.64 11.55 -0.78
N HIS A 16 -4.80 11.37 -1.38
CA HIS A 16 -5.80 10.41 -0.85
C HIS A 16 -5.72 9.02 -1.51
N SER A 17 -4.96 8.91 -2.59
CA SER A 17 -4.70 7.66 -3.32
C SER A 17 -3.23 7.55 -3.70
N LEU A 18 -2.79 6.31 -3.92
CA LEU A 18 -1.50 5.97 -4.52
C LEU A 18 -1.71 4.94 -5.62
N THR A 19 -0.73 4.83 -6.51
CA THR A 19 -0.64 3.70 -7.44
C THR A 19 0.32 2.65 -6.87
N LEU A 20 -0.15 1.43 -6.69
CA LEU A 20 0.65 0.30 -6.19
C LEU A 20 0.91 -0.71 -7.30
N THR A 21 2.18 -1.07 -7.49
CA THR A 21 2.60 -2.19 -8.33
C THR A 21 3.23 -3.25 -7.43
N ALA A 22 2.64 -4.46 -7.44
CA ALA A 22 3.14 -5.58 -6.64
C ALA A 22 4.25 -6.34 -7.38
N GLY A 23 5.34 -6.65 -6.68
CA GLY A 23 6.55 -7.22 -7.26
C GLY A 23 7.41 -6.20 -8.02
N GLU A 24 8.38 -6.71 -8.77
CA GLU A 24 9.32 -5.89 -9.59
C GLU A 24 8.88 -5.80 -11.04
N ASP A 25 7.85 -6.55 -11.40
CA ASP A 25 7.41 -6.67 -12.77
C ASP A 25 6.79 -5.35 -13.21
N ASP A 26 6.91 -5.02 -14.50
CA ASP A 26 6.35 -3.81 -15.10
C ASP A 26 4.82 -3.90 -15.31
N ARG A 27 4.15 -4.66 -14.43
CA ARG A 27 2.70 -4.82 -14.42
C ARG A 27 2.06 -3.46 -14.14
N PRO A 28 0.94 -3.13 -14.82
CA PRO A 28 0.20 -1.93 -14.52
C PRO A 28 -0.16 -1.86 -13.04
N GLY A 29 0.23 -0.76 -12.40
CA GLY A 29 -0.13 -0.51 -11.01
C GLY A 29 -1.63 -0.28 -10.87
N VAL A 30 -2.13 -0.47 -9.65
CA VAL A 30 -3.53 -0.23 -9.29
C VAL A 30 -3.64 1.02 -8.43
N GLU A 31 -4.58 1.89 -8.75
CA GLU A 31 -4.89 3.04 -7.91
C GLU A 31 -5.74 2.59 -6.71
N ILE A 32 -5.26 2.89 -5.51
CA ILE A 32 -5.86 2.48 -4.23
C ILE A 32 -5.85 3.65 -3.26
N GLY A 33 -6.94 3.80 -2.50
CA GLY A 33 -7.01 4.74 -1.38
C GLY A 33 -6.08 4.34 -0.24
N MET A 34 -5.44 5.33 0.36
CA MET A 34 -4.46 5.12 1.43
C MET A 34 -4.78 5.98 2.66
N VAL A 35 -4.27 5.57 3.82
CA VAL A 35 -4.29 6.35 5.06
C VAL A 35 -2.94 6.23 5.77
N VAL A 36 -2.54 7.29 6.48
CA VAL A 36 -1.35 7.26 7.34
C VAL A 36 -1.80 7.14 8.79
N VAL A 37 -1.33 6.12 9.50
CA VAL A 37 -1.62 5.87 10.92
C VAL A 37 -0.29 5.63 11.62
N ASP A 38 -0.01 6.40 12.68
CA ASP A 38 1.25 6.33 13.45
C ASP A 38 2.53 6.45 12.60
N GLY A 39 2.43 7.14 11.45
CA GLY A 39 3.53 7.30 10.50
C GLY A 39 3.72 6.12 9.56
N GLU A 40 2.88 5.10 9.64
CA GLU A 40 2.83 3.97 8.73
C GLU A 40 1.74 4.15 7.67
N LEU A 41 1.94 3.54 6.51
CA LEU A 41 1.04 3.69 5.36
C LEU A 41 0.17 2.44 5.20
N TRP A 42 -1.14 2.64 5.21
CA TRP A 42 -2.13 1.58 5.13
C TRP A 42 -2.97 1.72 3.87
N VAL A 43 -3.25 0.59 3.23
CA VAL A 43 -4.13 0.50 2.07
C VAL A 43 -5.20 -0.55 2.31
N ARG A 44 -6.40 -0.35 1.75
CA ARG A 44 -7.50 -1.31 1.89
C ARG A 44 -7.83 -1.95 0.54
N ALA A 45 -7.95 -3.28 0.55
CA ALA A 45 -8.55 -4.02 -0.56
C ALA A 45 -10.06 -3.83 -0.60
N TYR A 46 -10.52 -2.76 -1.27
CA TYR A 46 -11.96 -2.47 -1.41
C TYR A 46 -12.73 -3.60 -2.10
N ARG A 47 -12.13 -4.26 -3.10
CA ARG A 47 -12.68 -5.46 -3.76
C ARG A 47 -12.39 -6.76 -2.99
N GLY A 48 -11.95 -6.65 -1.74
CA GLY A 48 -11.59 -7.75 -0.86
C GLY A 48 -10.28 -8.46 -1.22
N VAL A 49 -9.93 -9.43 -0.38
CA VAL A 49 -8.70 -10.25 -0.47
C VAL A 49 -8.63 -11.15 -1.72
N GLY A 50 -9.74 -11.26 -2.46
CA GLY A 50 -9.79 -11.95 -3.75
C GLY A 50 -9.14 -11.19 -4.91
N SER A 51 -8.79 -9.91 -4.70
CA SER A 51 -8.22 -9.05 -5.73
C SER A 51 -6.87 -9.56 -6.23
N ARG A 52 -6.66 -9.55 -7.56
CA ARG A 52 -5.38 -9.98 -8.17
C ARG A 52 -4.18 -9.22 -7.61
N TRP A 53 -4.32 -7.91 -7.43
CA TRP A 53 -3.25 -7.09 -6.87
C TRP A 53 -2.94 -7.47 -5.42
N TYR A 54 -3.97 -7.76 -4.60
CA TYR A 54 -3.80 -8.07 -3.18
C TYR A 54 -3.09 -9.41 -3.01
N ARG A 55 -3.49 -10.41 -3.80
CA ARG A 55 -2.82 -11.72 -3.86
C ARG A 55 -1.37 -11.56 -4.31
N ALA A 56 -1.11 -10.78 -5.36
CA ALA A 56 0.25 -10.52 -5.84
C ALA A 56 1.10 -9.77 -4.80
N ALA A 57 0.53 -8.78 -4.10
CA ALA A 57 1.22 -8.06 -3.03
C ALA A 57 1.59 -8.99 -1.87
N ARG A 58 0.65 -9.84 -1.45
CA ARG A 58 0.85 -10.84 -0.40
C ARG A 58 1.89 -11.90 -0.79
N GLU A 59 1.90 -12.33 -2.05
CA GLU A 59 2.86 -13.32 -2.57
C GLU A 59 4.26 -12.72 -2.74
N ALA A 60 4.36 -11.50 -3.28
CA ALA A 60 5.65 -10.87 -3.53
C ALA A 60 6.31 -10.31 -2.26
N GLY A 61 5.52 -9.84 -1.29
CA GLY A 61 5.99 -9.20 -0.06
C GLY A 61 6.70 -7.85 -0.27
N ARG A 62 6.71 -7.34 -1.50
CA ARG A 62 7.39 -6.11 -1.92
C ARG A 62 6.74 -5.54 -3.17
N GLY A 63 7.02 -4.28 -3.44
CA GLY A 63 6.59 -3.63 -4.67
C GLY A 63 7.02 -2.18 -4.73
N THR A 64 6.37 -1.44 -5.62
CA THR A 64 6.56 0.01 -5.71
C THR A 64 5.26 0.75 -5.56
N ILE A 65 5.33 1.92 -4.92
CA ILE A 65 4.22 2.86 -4.86
C ILE A 65 4.60 4.13 -5.60
N ARG A 66 3.61 4.76 -6.21
CA ARG A 66 3.72 6.10 -6.77
C ARG A 66 2.67 6.99 -6.18
N VAL A 67 3.09 8.14 -5.65
CA VAL A 67 2.18 9.09 -5.00
C VAL A 67 2.71 10.51 -5.18
N ALA A 68 1.83 11.44 -5.55
CA ALA A 68 2.21 12.81 -5.93
C ALA A 68 3.39 12.91 -6.92
N GLY A 69 3.54 11.92 -7.82
CA GLY A 69 4.64 11.85 -8.79
C GLY A 69 5.95 11.24 -8.28
N THR A 70 6.08 10.99 -6.97
CA THR A 70 7.25 10.34 -6.37
C THR A 70 7.08 8.82 -6.36
N ARG A 71 8.15 8.09 -6.68
CA ARG A 71 8.21 6.62 -6.63
C ARG A 71 8.98 6.16 -5.39
N HIS A 72 8.44 5.18 -4.68
CA HIS A 72 9.09 4.53 -3.54
C HIS A 72 9.08 3.01 -3.74
N GLU A 73 10.17 2.34 -3.39
CA GLU A 73 10.24 0.89 -3.21
C GLU A 73 9.81 0.57 -1.78
N VAL A 74 8.96 -0.45 -1.62
CA VAL A 74 8.31 -0.76 -0.34
C VAL A 74 8.25 -2.26 -0.07
N GLY A 75 8.36 -2.62 1.20
CA GLY A 75 7.87 -3.90 1.70
C GLY A 75 6.35 -3.88 1.81
N LEU A 76 5.70 -4.96 1.43
CA LEU A 76 4.24 -5.13 1.50
C LEU A 76 3.92 -6.24 2.49
N GLU A 77 3.20 -5.89 3.55
CA GLU A 77 2.78 -6.83 4.58
C GLU A 77 1.25 -6.85 4.62
N ALA A 78 0.67 -8.03 4.37
CA ALA A 78 -0.76 -8.23 4.48
C ALA A 78 -1.10 -8.51 5.94
N VAL A 79 -1.83 -7.61 6.57
CA VAL A 79 -2.41 -7.86 7.89
C VAL A 79 -3.73 -8.60 7.67
N ASP A 80 -3.76 -9.87 8.08
CA ASP A 80 -5.02 -10.60 8.20
C ASP A 80 -5.76 -9.96 9.40
N GLU A 81 -6.82 -9.20 9.13
CA GLU A 81 -7.64 -8.61 10.20
C GLU A 81 -8.16 -9.76 11.08
N PRO A 82 -7.95 -9.74 12.41
CA PRO A 82 -8.59 -10.71 13.28
C PRO A 82 -10.10 -10.58 13.08
N ALA A 83 -10.79 -11.72 12.95
CA ALA A 83 -12.24 -11.74 12.82
C ALA A 83 -12.86 -10.79 13.86
N PRO A 84 -13.85 -9.95 13.49
CA PRO A 84 -14.47 -9.06 14.45
C PRO A 84 -14.94 -9.90 15.63
N ALA A 85 -14.47 -9.55 16.84
CA ALA A 85 -14.95 -10.16 18.06
C ALA A 85 -16.46 -9.93 18.11
N GLY A 86 -17.22 -11.00 17.88
CA GLY A 86 -18.68 -11.01 17.98
C GLY A 86 -19.16 -10.89 19.42
#